data_AF-A0A1V6TTS7-F1
#
_entry.id   AF-A0A1V6TTS7-F1
#
_cell.length_a   1.000
_cell.length_b   1.000
_cell.length_c   1.000
_cell.angle_alpha   90.00
_cell.angle_beta   90.00
_cell.angle_gamma   90.00
#
_symmetry.space_group_name_H-M   'P 1'
#
loop_
_entity.id
_entity.type
_entity.pdbx_description
1 polymer ?
#
loop_
_entity_poly.entity_id
_entity_poly.type
_entity_poly.pdbx_seq_one_letter_code
_entity_poly.pdbx_strand_id
1 'polypeptide(L)'
;MGFLDEALVGERPFFLAVTPIAPHSNMNGTFGGGQGPLWMDEPIPEERHKHLFPDAKVPRNANFNPRNPTGVSWIHDQPYRNQSVIYYNDHYYRQRLRALQSVDELDNGFHISQHRLPPGKTCGFEEDIRVPFMIRGPGIPQNFIEKSVTTHVDIAPTIFQLAGIELRTDFDGTPMATVPNNTYKASDPYQVNNLWKKNHQEVKIFGHSMSKVISRLNTLLMVLKSCRGFQCIKPWDTLHPDGSVTSLMDALDSKYDTFYESQPNVSFGRCAYGYEIEAEGPQNAKIYRNGYNLEEWI
;
A
#
# COMPACT_ATOMS: atom_id res chain seq x y z
N MET A 1 -28.41 -14.22 14.84
CA MET A 1 -27.72 -15.00 13.78
C MET A 1 -26.46 -15.54 14.40
N GLY A 2 -26.33 -16.87 14.51
CA GLY A 2 -25.16 -17.53 15.08
C GLY A 2 -24.36 -18.18 13.97
N PHE A 3 -23.63 -17.37 13.16
CA PHE A 3 -22.85 -17.90 12.03
C PHE A 3 -21.88 -19.01 12.44
N LEU A 4 -21.32 -18.92 13.66
CA LEU A 4 -20.48 -19.96 14.24
C LEU A 4 -21.28 -21.19 14.67
N ASP A 5 -22.43 -21.00 15.32
CA ASP A 5 -23.30 -22.12 15.73
C ASP A 5 -23.76 -22.92 14.51
N GLU A 6 -24.10 -22.25 13.40
CA GLU A 6 -24.44 -22.89 12.13
C GLU A 6 -23.25 -23.62 11.50
N ALA A 7 -22.06 -23.02 11.53
CA ALA A 7 -20.84 -23.63 11.00
C ALA A 7 -20.40 -24.88 11.79
N LEU A 8 -20.61 -24.87 13.11
CA LEU A 8 -20.24 -25.97 14.01
C LEU A 8 -21.13 -27.21 13.88
N VAL A 9 -22.32 -27.09 13.28
CA VAL A 9 -23.22 -28.24 13.03
C VAL A 9 -22.71 -29.11 11.87
N GLY A 10 -21.88 -28.58 10.98
CA GLY A 10 -21.35 -29.31 9.83
C GLY A 10 -19.94 -29.86 10.05
N GLU A 11 -19.57 -30.91 9.29
CA GLU A 11 -18.21 -31.45 9.24
C GLU A 11 -17.30 -30.73 8.22
N ARG A 12 -17.85 -29.81 7.43
CA ARG A 12 -17.10 -29.08 6.39
C ARG A 12 -16.32 -27.92 7.01
N PRO A 13 -15.09 -27.63 6.53
CA PRO A 13 -14.39 -26.42 6.94
C PRO A 13 -15.18 -25.18 6.51
N PHE A 14 -15.09 -24.11 7.31
CA PHE A 14 -15.74 -22.84 7.04
C PHE A 14 -14.73 -21.70 6.97
N PHE A 15 -15.10 -20.63 6.28
CA PHE A 15 -14.37 -19.37 6.23
C PHE A 15 -15.25 -18.26 6.77
N LEU A 16 -14.72 -17.45 7.68
CA LEU A 16 -15.41 -16.30 8.26
C LEU A 16 -14.54 -15.06 8.12
N ALA A 17 -15.07 -14.05 7.42
CA ALA A 17 -14.48 -12.72 7.39
C ALA A 17 -15.21 -11.82 8.39
N VAL A 18 -14.47 -11.20 9.30
CA VAL A 18 -15.00 -10.25 10.29
C VAL A 18 -14.49 -8.86 9.93
N THR A 19 -15.40 -7.96 9.58
CA THR A 19 -15.08 -6.59 9.13
C THR A 19 -15.81 -5.57 10.00
N PRO A 20 -15.31 -5.29 11.21
CA PRO A 20 -15.96 -4.37 12.14
C PRO A 20 -15.85 -2.93 11.65
N ILE A 21 -16.78 -2.09 12.11
CA ILE A 21 -16.76 -0.64 11.83
C ILE A 21 -15.75 0.07 12.74
N ALA A 22 -15.56 -0.41 13.97
CA ALA A 22 -14.56 0.14 14.87
C ALA A 22 -13.14 -0.09 14.32
N PRO A 23 -12.20 0.85 14.51
CA PRO A 23 -12.33 2.11 15.27
C PRO A 23 -12.55 3.32 14.34
N HIS A 24 -13.37 3.20 13.30
CA HIS A 24 -13.69 4.32 12.42
C HIS A 24 -14.22 5.53 13.21
N SER A 25 -14.00 6.74 12.69
CA SER A 25 -14.61 7.97 13.20
C SER A 25 -16.10 7.78 13.45
N ASN A 26 -16.59 8.34 14.55
CA ASN A 26 -18.03 8.41 14.74
C ASN A 26 -18.64 9.33 13.69
N MET A 27 -19.75 8.89 13.08
CA MET A 27 -20.51 9.71 12.15
C MET A 27 -21.70 10.31 12.89
N ASN A 28 -21.76 11.63 12.99
CA ASN A 28 -22.88 12.34 13.60
C ASN A 28 -23.70 13.07 12.52
N GLY A 29 -25.02 13.15 12.72
CA GLY A 29 -25.99 13.68 11.76
C GLY A 29 -26.96 12.62 11.20
N THR A 30 -27.92 13.05 10.38
CA THR A 30 -28.95 12.18 9.81
C THR A 30 -28.49 11.50 8.53
N PHE A 31 -28.01 10.26 8.64
CA PHE A 31 -27.93 9.34 7.51
C PHE A 31 -29.35 9.06 6.98
N GLY A 32 -29.65 9.48 5.75
CA GLY A 32 -30.83 9.01 5.01
C GLY A 32 -32.17 9.70 5.30
N GLY A 33 -32.22 11.03 5.48
CA GLY A 33 -33.50 11.76 5.29
C GLY A 33 -33.77 13.02 6.12
N GLY A 34 -32.88 13.42 7.04
CA GLY A 34 -33.00 14.68 7.78
C GLY A 34 -32.12 15.79 7.21
N GLN A 35 -32.57 17.04 7.29
CA GLN A 35 -31.73 18.20 6.95
C GLN A 35 -30.74 18.51 8.08
N GLY A 36 -29.45 18.33 7.81
CA GLY A 36 -28.34 18.72 8.69
C GLY A 36 -26.99 18.30 8.10
N PRO A 37 -25.88 18.97 8.45
CA PRO A 37 -24.56 18.55 7.98
C PRO A 37 -24.19 17.19 8.59
N LEU A 38 -23.57 16.31 7.81
CA LEU A 38 -22.86 15.14 8.32
C LEU A 38 -21.46 15.59 8.75
N TRP A 39 -21.01 15.19 9.93
CA TRP A 39 -19.63 15.40 10.36
C TRP A 39 -19.06 14.16 11.04
N MET A 40 -17.74 14.02 10.92
CA MET A 40 -16.96 12.97 11.59
C MET A 40 -16.40 13.52 12.91
N ASP A 41 -16.46 12.70 13.96
CA ASP A 41 -15.86 12.99 15.26
C ASP A 41 -14.99 11.82 15.75
N GLU A 42 -14.45 11.90 16.98
CA GLU A 42 -13.61 10.82 17.51
C GLU A 42 -14.30 9.44 17.50
N PRO A 43 -13.53 8.34 17.40
CA PRO A 43 -14.06 7.02 17.67
C PRO A 43 -14.60 6.92 19.09
N ILE A 44 -15.77 6.29 19.26
CA ILE A 44 -16.39 6.13 20.58
C ILE A 44 -15.93 4.80 21.20
N PRO A 45 -15.19 4.81 22.31
CA PRO A 45 -14.80 3.59 22.99
C PRO A 45 -15.95 3.00 23.82
N GLU A 46 -15.91 1.68 23.99
CA GLU A 46 -16.74 0.98 24.98
C GLU A 46 -16.49 1.52 26.40
N GLU A 47 -17.54 1.56 27.23
CA GLU A 47 -17.49 2.14 28.57
C GLU A 47 -16.32 1.59 29.41
N ARG A 48 -16.15 0.26 29.34
CA ARG A 48 -15.09 -0.46 30.04
C ARG A 48 -13.67 -0.09 29.59
N HIS A 49 -13.48 0.52 28.42
CA HIS A 49 -12.17 0.87 27.86
C HIS A 49 -11.84 2.37 27.98
N LYS A 50 -12.78 3.21 28.41
CA LYS A 50 -12.60 4.68 28.49
C LYS A 50 -11.40 5.14 29.32
N HIS A 51 -10.98 4.34 30.30
CA HIS A 51 -9.89 4.66 31.22
C HIS A 51 -8.50 4.21 30.71
N LEU A 52 -8.45 3.40 29.66
CA LEU A 52 -7.18 2.86 29.14
C LEU A 52 -6.34 3.96 28.47
N PHE A 53 -5.03 3.75 28.39
CA PHE A 53 -4.08 4.63 27.70
C PHE A 53 -4.15 6.13 28.08
N PRO A 54 -4.20 6.49 29.37
CA PRO A 54 -4.39 7.89 29.80
C PRO A 54 -3.32 8.83 29.21
N ASP A 55 -2.09 8.34 29.06
CA ASP A 55 -0.94 9.12 28.63
C ASP A 55 -0.54 8.91 27.16
N ALA A 56 -1.29 8.08 26.41
CA ALA A 56 -0.95 7.84 25.02
C ALA A 56 -1.10 9.11 24.17
N LYS A 57 -0.16 9.29 23.26
CA LYS A 57 -0.06 10.45 22.36
C LYS A 57 0.29 9.94 20.98
N VAL A 58 -0.05 10.73 19.96
CA VAL A 58 0.40 10.43 18.60
C VAL A 58 1.94 10.33 18.60
N PRO A 59 2.54 9.28 18.01
CA PRO A 59 3.99 9.14 17.91
C PRO A 59 4.66 10.40 17.35
N ARG A 60 5.61 10.94 18.11
CA ARG A 60 6.33 12.20 17.82
C ARG A 60 7.56 11.96 16.95
N ASN A 61 7.37 11.37 15.77
CA ASN A 61 8.47 11.10 14.82
C ASN A 61 8.87 12.37 14.03
N ALA A 62 9.86 12.27 13.13
CA ALA A 62 10.30 13.40 12.31
C ALA A 62 9.21 13.94 11.36
N ASN A 63 8.22 13.13 11.02
CA ASN A 63 7.07 13.50 10.20
C ASN A 63 5.95 14.15 11.03
N PHE A 64 6.03 14.14 12.37
CA PHE A 64 5.04 14.72 13.25
C PHE A 64 5.14 16.26 13.21
N ASN A 65 4.20 16.91 12.52
CA ASN A 65 4.09 18.37 12.40
C ASN A 65 5.44 19.08 12.13
N PRO A 66 6.14 18.78 11.01
CA PRO A 66 7.47 19.31 10.74
C PRO A 66 7.42 20.81 10.50
N ARG A 67 8.45 21.57 10.95
CA ARG A 67 8.52 23.05 10.76
C ARG A 67 8.66 23.45 9.30
N ASN A 68 9.38 22.63 8.52
CA ASN A 68 9.44 22.75 7.08
C ASN A 68 8.46 21.72 6.48
N PRO A 69 7.54 22.12 5.58
CA PRO A 69 6.64 21.16 4.94
C PRO A 69 7.43 20.07 4.21
N THR A 70 6.98 18.82 4.34
CA THR A 70 7.59 17.65 3.67
C THR A 70 6.64 16.96 2.69
N GLY A 71 5.37 17.38 2.65
CA GLY A 71 4.36 16.86 1.72
C GLY A 71 4.44 17.51 0.34
N VAL A 72 3.73 16.92 -0.62
CA VAL A 72 3.58 17.43 -2.00
C VAL A 72 2.13 17.88 -2.23
N SER A 73 1.90 18.68 -3.28
CA SER A 73 0.56 19.22 -3.61
C SER A 73 -0.06 19.95 -2.41
N TRP A 74 -1.37 19.84 -2.20
CA TRP A 74 -2.13 20.49 -1.11
C TRP A 74 -1.62 20.17 0.31
N ILE A 75 -0.82 19.10 0.48
CA ILE A 75 -0.21 18.73 1.77
C ILE A 75 0.93 19.68 2.12
N HIS A 76 1.66 20.19 1.12
CA HIS A 76 2.73 21.17 1.29
C HIS A 76 2.21 22.46 1.96
N ASP A 77 1.01 22.88 1.56
CA ASP A 77 0.41 24.16 1.98
C ASP A 77 -0.32 24.07 3.33
N GLN A 78 -0.28 22.90 3.99
CA GLN A 78 -0.90 22.73 5.30
C GLN A 78 -0.20 23.62 6.34
N PRO A 79 -0.98 24.39 7.14
CA PRO A 79 -0.42 25.25 8.16
C PRO A 79 0.24 24.42 9.26
N TYR A 80 1.31 24.96 9.85
CA TYR A 80 1.91 24.38 11.05
C TYR A 80 0.87 24.29 12.16
N ARG A 81 0.71 23.12 12.78
CA ARG A 81 -0.34 22.90 13.78
C ARG A 81 0.06 23.53 15.11
N ASN A 82 -0.88 24.28 15.70
CA ASN A 82 -0.73 24.86 17.02
C ASN A 82 -0.96 23.82 18.12
N GLN A 83 -0.71 24.21 19.37
CA GLN A 83 -0.78 23.31 20.51
C GLN A 83 -2.18 22.74 20.77
N SER A 84 -3.24 23.52 20.52
CA SER A 84 -4.62 23.06 20.70
C SER A 84 -4.98 21.93 19.74
N VAL A 85 -4.58 22.05 18.46
CA VAL A 85 -4.78 20.99 17.46
C VAL A 85 -3.98 19.74 17.84
N ILE A 86 -2.73 19.91 18.30
CA ILE A 86 -1.91 18.79 18.77
C ILE A 86 -2.56 18.06 19.94
N TYR A 87 -3.14 18.79 20.92
CA TYR A 87 -3.84 18.18 22.04
C TYR A 87 -5.11 17.44 21.63
N TYR A 88 -5.89 18.00 20.72
CA TYR A 88 -7.04 17.30 20.15
C TYR A 88 -6.62 16.02 19.43
N ASN A 89 -5.55 16.07 18.65
CA ASN A 89 -5.04 14.90 17.94
C ASN A 89 -4.51 13.81 18.89
N ASP A 90 -3.92 14.17 20.03
CA ASP A 90 -3.58 13.20 21.09
C ASP A 90 -4.83 12.60 21.75
N HIS A 91 -5.88 13.40 21.94
CA HIS A 91 -7.17 12.90 22.41
C HIS A 91 -7.77 11.92 21.40
N TYR A 92 -7.84 12.29 20.12
CA TYR A 92 -8.34 11.45 19.03
C TYR A 92 -7.58 10.13 18.95
N TYR A 93 -6.25 10.17 19.02
CA TYR A 93 -5.41 8.97 19.03
C TYR A 93 -5.73 8.04 20.19
N ARG A 94 -5.91 8.58 21.41
CA ARG A 94 -6.34 7.79 22.57
C ARG A 94 -7.70 7.16 22.37
N GLN A 95 -8.66 7.92 21.84
CA GLN A 95 -10.02 7.44 21.59
C GLN A 95 -10.01 6.31 20.56
N ARG A 96 -9.21 6.43 19.49
CA ARG A 96 -9.00 5.35 18.52
C ARG A 96 -8.40 4.09 19.17
N LEU A 97 -7.35 4.22 19.99
CA LEU A 97 -6.76 3.07 20.70
C LEU A 97 -7.77 2.37 21.62
N ARG A 98 -8.60 3.14 22.33
CA ARG A 98 -9.64 2.62 23.24
C ARG A 98 -10.81 1.97 22.49
N ALA A 99 -11.24 2.56 21.39
CA ALA A 99 -12.26 1.99 20.52
C ALA A 99 -11.75 0.69 19.88
N LEU A 100 -10.48 0.65 19.49
CA LEU A 100 -9.85 -0.56 18.98
C LEU A 100 -9.84 -1.69 20.01
N GLN A 101 -9.81 -1.42 21.32
CA GLN A 101 -9.84 -2.51 22.32
C GLN A 101 -11.14 -3.35 22.28
N SER A 102 -12.23 -2.89 21.64
CA SER A 102 -13.42 -3.72 21.44
C SER A 102 -13.28 -4.71 20.28
N VAL A 103 -12.26 -4.53 19.45
CA VAL A 103 -11.94 -5.33 18.27
C VAL A 103 -10.47 -5.72 18.39
N ASP A 104 -10.17 -6.88 18.97
CA ASP A 104 -8.81 -7.41 19.05
C ASP A 104 -8.14 -7.39 17.65
N GLU A 105 -7.40 -6.30 17.40
CA GLU A 105 -6.42 -6.02 16.34
C GLU A 105 -6.83 -6.28 14.88
N LEU A 106 -7.87 -5.56 14.42
CA LEU A 106 -8.19 -5.42 12.99
C LEU A 106 -8.22 -3.95 12.61
N ASP A 107 -7.09 -3.35 12.19
CA ASP A 107 -7.21 -2.03 11.55
C ASP A 107 -6.10 -1.70 10.55
N ASN A 108 -6.48 -0.81 9.63
CA ASN A 108 -5.68 -0.18 8.61
C ASN A 108 -4.75 0.91 9.18
N GLY A 109 -3.90 1.44 8.31
CA GLY A 109 -3.10 2.63 8.58
C GLY A 109 -3.99 3.87 8.70
N PHE A 110 -3.53 4.84 9.48
CA PHE A 110 -4.26 6.07 9.79
C PHE A 110 -3.29 7.15 10.25
N HIS A 111 -3.23 8.27 9.53
CA HIS A 111 -2.43 9.42 9.93
C HIS A 111 -3.22 10.36 10.85
N ILE A 112 -2.51 10.92 11.82
CA ILE A 112 -2.99 11.95 12.74
C ILE A 112 -1.85 12.93 12.98
N SER A 113 -1.87 14.12 12.37
CA SER A 113 -0.80 15.15 12.46
C SER A 113 0.51 14.85 11.75
N GLN A 114 0.77 13.62 11.30
CA GLN A 114 1.90 13.38 10.40
C GLN A 114 1.74 14.21 9.13
N HIS A 115 2.82 14.80 8.66
CA HIS A 115 2.81 15.76 7.54
C HIS A 115 1.85 16.94 7.72
N ARG A 116 1.51 17.28 8.98
CA ARG A 116 0.51 18.30 9.35
C ARG A 116 -0.92 17.95 8.93
N LEU A 117 -1.19 16.71 8.54
CA LEU A 117 -2.51 16.28 8.11
C LEU A 117 -3.50 16.19 9.30
N PRO A 118 -4.79 16.51 9.11
CA PRO A 118 -5.83 16.18 10.08
C PRO A 118 -5.97 14.65 10.22
N PRO A 119 -6.68 14.12 11.23
CA PRO A 119 -6.99 12.70 11.32
C PRO A 119 -7.62 12.18 10.02
N GLY A 120 -7.05 11.13 9.43
CA GLY A 120 -7.51 10.63 8.15
C GLY A 120 -6.75 9.40 7.64
N LYS A 121 -7.17 8.93 6.46
CA LYS A 121 -6.55 7.88 5.66
C LYS A 121 -6.84 8.16 4.19
N THR A 122 -5.89 7.90 3.30
CA THR A 122 -5.97 7.81 1.80
C THR A 122 -4.64 8.22 1.14
N CYS A 123 -3.63 8.62 1.90
CA CYS A 123 -2.36 9.09 1.40
C CYS A 123 -1.40 7.92 1.16
N GLY A 124 -0.45 8.09 0.24
CA GLY A 124 0.63 7.13 0.00
C GLY A 124 1.76 7.20 1.03
N PHE A 125 1.50 7.67 2.25
CA PHE A 125 2.48 7.72 3.33
C PHE A 125 2.47 6.43 4.13
N GLU A 126 3.61 6.05 4.71
CA GLU A 126 3.77 4.83 5.50
C GLU A 126 2.71 4.69 6.58
N GLU A 127 2.32 5.78 7.25
CA GLU A 127 1.29 5.78 8.29
C GLU A 127 -0.09 5.30 7.81
N ASP A 128 -0.40 5.44 6.51
CA ASP A 128 -1.68 5.08 5.91
C ASP A 128 -1.68 3.67 5.30
N ILE A 129 -0.54 3.25 4.74
CA ILE A 129 -0.44 2.01 3.96
C ILE A 129 0.16 0.85 4.76
N ARG A 130 0.90 1.12 5.83
CA ARG A 130 1.57 0.10 6.64
C ARG A 130 0.71 -0.33 7.81
N VAL A 131 0.04 -1.46 7.65
CA VAL A 131 -0.99 -1.95 8.57
C VAL A 131 -0.47 -3.14 9.40
N PRO A 132 -0.90 -3.31 10.66
CA PRO A 132 -0.63 -4.52 11.41
C PRO A 132 -1.32 -5.72 10.74
N PHE A 133 -0.60 -6.82 10.58
CA PHE A 133 -1.13 -8.07 10.04
C PHE A 133 -0.51 -9.26 10.78
N MET A 134 -1.35 -10.20 11.19
CA MET A 134 -0.95 -11.37 11.99
C MET A 134 -1.66 -12.61 11.48
N ILE A 135 -0.91 -13.72 11.43
CA ILE A 135 -1.43 -15.05 11.09
C ILE A 135 -1.18 -15.98 12.27
N ARG A 136 -2.20 -16.75 12.67
CA ARG A 136 -2.11 -17.77 13.70
C ARG A 136 -2.79 -19.05 13.23
N GLY A 137 -2.12 -20.19 13.38
CA GLY A 137 -2.69 -21.48 13.05
C GLY A 137 -1.71 -22.64 13.27
N PRO A 138 -2.15 -23.89 13.06
CA PRO A 138 -1.27 -25.05 13.08
C PRO A 138 -0.10 -24.88 12.09
N GLY A 139 1.12 -25.23 12.52
CA GLY A 139 2.33 -25.12 11.69
C GLY A 139 2.90 -23.71 11.56
N ILE A 140 2.20 -22.67 12.04
CA ILE A 140 2.71 -21.29 12.07
C ILE A 140 3.54 -21.10 13.36
N PRO A 141 4.82 -20.71 13.26
CA PRO A 141 5.68 -20.50 14.42
C PRO A 141 5.17 -19.37 15.32
N GLN A 142 5.30 -19.58 16.63
CA GLN A 142 5.02 -18.53 17.63
C GLN A 142 6.13 -17.48 17.62
N ASN A 143 5.76 -16.21 17.86
CA ASN A 143 6.68 -15.07 17.95
C ASN A 143 7.61 -14.89 16.74
N PHE A 144 7.17 -15.37 15.57
CA PHE A 144 7.87 -15.16 14.31
C PHE A 144 7.50 -13.80 13.72
N ILE A 145 8.51 -13.04 13.31
CA ILE A 145 8.34 -11.74 12.66
C ILE A 145 8.87 -11.85 11.23
N GLU A 146 7.95 -11.83 10.27
CA GLU A 146 8.27 -11.70 8.85
C GLU A 146 8.51 -10.22 8.51
N LYS A 147 9.58 -9.92 7.77
CA LYS A 147 10.00 -8.54 7.43
C LYS A 147 9.99 -8.24 5.93
N SER A 148 9.69 -9.25 5.11
CA SER A 148 9.40 -9.05 3.70
C SER A 148 8.18 -8.14 3.52
N VAL A 149 8.18 -7.44 2.39
CA VAL A 149 7.12 -6.50 2.04
C VAL A 149 6.01 -7.30 1.38
N THR A 150 4.80 -7.18 1.92
CA THR A 150 3.59 -7.80 1.42
C THR A 150 2.52 -6.74 1.21
N THR A 151 1.46 -7.11 0.50
CA THR A 151 0.33 -6.24 0.18
C THR A 151 -0.99 -6.97 0.42
N HIS A 152 -2.11 -6.25 0.43
CA HIS A 152 -3.42 -6.86 0.64
C HIS A 152 -3.81 -7.88 -0.44
N VAL A 153 -3.26 -7.78 -1.66
CA VAL A 153 -3.52 -8.76 -2.73
C VAL A 153 -2.89 -10.13 -2.46
N ASP A 154 -1.92 -10.20 -1.54
CA ASP A 154 -1.27 -11.45 -1.13
C ASP A 154 -2.12 -12.26 -0.14
N ILE A 155 -3.17 -11.67 0.46
CA ILE A 155 -4.01 -12.34 1.48
C ILE A 155 -4.74 -13.54 0.88
N ALA A 156 -5.40 -13.36 -0.27
CA ALA A 156 -6.14 -14.42 -0.94
C ALA A 156 -5.27 -15.64 -1.31
N PRO A 157 -4.14 -15.50 -2.03
CA PRO A 157 -3.27 -16.63 -2.33
C PRO A 157 -2.65 -17.27 -1.07
N THR A 158 -2.40 -16.49 -0.01
CA THR A 158 -1.92 -17.03 1.27
C THR A 158 -2.96 -17.94 1.92
N ILE A 159 -4.24 -17.52 1.95
CA ILE A 159 -5.34 -18.36 2.48
C ILE A 159 -5.49 -19.64 1.65
N PHE A 160 -5.39 -19.55 0.32
CA PHE A 160 -5.46 -20.72 -0.55
C PHE A 160 -4.34 -21.72 -0.23
N GLN A 161 -3.10 -21.25 -0.09
CA GLN A 161 -1.96 -22.08 0.27
C GLN A 161 -2.16 -22.75 1.64
N LEU A 162 -2.61 -22.01 2.66
CA LEU A 162 -2.84 -22.54 4.00
C LEU A 162 -3.99 -23.55 4.05
N ALA A 163 -5.00 -23.39 3.18
CA ALA A 163 -6.13 -24.31 3.06
C ALA A 163 -5.84 -25.52 2.16
N GLY A 164 -4.64 -25.62 1.55
CA GLY A 164 -4.29 -26.69 0.61
C GLY A 164 -5.05 -26.63 -0.71
N ILE A 165 -5.51 -25.42 -1.10
CA ILE A 165 -6.24 -25.16 -2.34
C ILE A 165 -5.24 -24.75 -3.43
N GLU A 166 -5.43 -25.25 -4.65
CA GLU A 166 -4.62 -24.87 -5.80
C GLU A 166 -4.70 -23.35 -6.06
N LEU A 167 -3.55 -22.71 -6.25
CA LEU A 167 -3.48 -21.29 -6.55
C LEU A 167 -4.07 -21.00 -7.92
N ARG A 168 -4.83 -19.92 -8.01
CA ARG A 168 -5.34 -19.44 -9.29
C ARG A 168 -4.26 -18.66 -10.02
N THR A 169 -4.22 -18.82 -11.34
CA THR A 169 -3.26 -18.14 -12.22
C THR A 169 -3.55 -16.65 -12.43
N ASP A 170 -4.71 -16.17 -11.97
CA ASP A 170 -5.17 -14.80 -12.12
C ASP A 170 -5.06 -13.97 -10.83
N PHE A 171 -4.39 -14.50 -9.79
CA PHE A 171 -4.03 -13.69 -8.63
C PHE A 171 -2.91 -12.70 -8.96
N ASP A 172 -3.10 -11.44 -8.55
CA ASP A 172 -2.06 -10.41 -8.57
C ASP A 172 -0.97 -10.64 -7.53
N GLY A 173 -1.37 -11.20 -6.38
CA GLY A 173 -0.48 -11.46 -5.25
C GLY A 173 0.14 -12.85 -5.27
N THR A 174 1.10 -13.07 -4.38
CA THR A 174 1.71 -14.38 -4.12
C THR A 174 1.56 -14.75 -2.64
N PRO A 175 1.59 -16.04 -2.27
CA PRO A 175 1.50 -16.42 -0.87
C PRO A 175 2.63 -15.79 -0.03
N MET A 176 2.25 -15.20 1.10
CA MET A 176 3.18 -14.61 2.06
C MET A 176 4.03 -15.70 2.72
N ALA A 177 5.25 -15.34 3.14
CA ALA A 177 6.09 -16.22 3.94
C ALA A 177 5.47 -16.40 5.33
N THR A 178 5.00 -17.60 5.64
CA THR A 178 4.36 -17.96 6.91
C THR A 178 5.26 -18.75 7.86
N VAL A 179 6.44 -19.16 7.37
CA VAL A 179 7.48 -19.87 8.12
C VAL A 179 8.85 -19.29 7.80
N PRO A 180 9.85 -19.42 8.68
CA PRO A 180 11.16 -18.81 8.46
C PRO A 180 11.83 -19.43 7.24
N ASN A 181 12.15 -18.59 6.27
CA ASN A 181 12.98 -18.97 5.13
C ASN A 181 14.20 -18.05 5.11
N ASN A 182 15.41 -18.62 5.14
CA ASN A 182 16.68 -17.90 5.34
C ASN A 182 17.10 -17.00 4.16
N THR A 183 16.21 -16.72 3.22
CA THR A 183 16.54 -16.14 1.92
C THR A 183 16.34 -14.63 1.83
N TYR A 184 15.56 -14.00 2.73
CA TYR A 184 15.28 -12.56 2.66
C TYR A 184 15.58 -11.82 3.97
N LYS A 185 16.47 -10.83 3.90
CA LYS A 185 16.76 -9.90 5.00
C LYS A 185 16.55 -8.48 4.48
N ALA A 186 15.38 -7.89 4.79
CA ALA A 186 15.08 -6.52 4.41
C ALA A 186 16.04 -5.56 5.13
N SER A 187 16.94 -4.93 4.37
CA SER A 187 17.90 -3.93 4.86
C SER A 187 17.25 -2.56 5.12
N ASP A 188 16.07 -2.33 4.54
CA ASP A 188 15.25 -1.12 4.73
C ASP A 188 13.78 -1.50 4.96
N PRO A 189 13.42 -2.00 6.16
CA PRO A 189 12.08 -2.56 6.43
C PRO A 189 10.94 -1.54 6.39
N TYR A 190 11.26 -0.25 6.27
CA TYR A 190 10.29 0.84 6.17
C TYR A 190 10.35 1.57 4.81
N GLN A 191 11.19 1.09 3.88
CA GLN A 191 11.38 1.69 2.55
C GLN A 191 11.65 3.21 2.57
N VAL A 192 12.17 3.75 3.68
CA VAL A 192 12.39 5.18 3.88
C VAL A 192 13.75 5.64 3.37
N ASN A 193 14.65 4.72 3.05
CA ASN A 193 15.94 5.04 2.48
C ASN A 193 15.83 5.15 0.97
N ASN A 194 15.55 6.38 0.50
CA ASN A 194 15.64 6.68 -0.92
C ASN A 194 17.03 6.31 -1.45
N LEU A 195 17.08 5.29 -2.32
CA LEU A 195 18.30 4.80 -2.95
C LEU A 195 18.83 5.78 -4.02
N TRP A 196 17.98 6.70 -4.49
CA TRP A 196 18.31 7.77 -5.41
C TRP A 196 18.73 9.05 -4.66
N LYS A 197 19.89 9.00 -3.98
CA LYS A 197 20.53 10.20 -3.39
C LYS A 197 21.53 10.82 -4.36
N LYS A 198 22.06 12.02 -4.07
CA LYS A 198 23.05 12.74 -4.91
C LYS A 198 24.29 11.90 -5.32
N ASN A 199 24.62 10.83 -4.59
CA ASN A 199 25.67 9.84 -4.95
C ASN A 199 25.12 8.58 -5.65
N HIS A 200 24.01 8.68 -6.40
CA HIS A 200 23.35 7.59 -7.14
C HIS A 200 24.25 6.82 -8.12
N GLN A 201 25.45 7.33 -8.42
CA GLN A 201 26.45 6.62 -9.22
C GLN A 201 27.04 5.38 -8.53
N GLU A 202 26.96 5.27 -7.19
CA GLU A 202 27.55 4.15 -6.44
C GLU A 202 26.55 3.03 -6.09
N VAL A 203 25.24 3.26 -6.23
CA VAL A 203 24.24 2.24 -5.88
C VAL A 203 24.05 1.28 -7.06
N LYS A 204 24.40 0.02 -6.84
CA LYS A 204 24.14 -1.07 -7.78
C LYS A 204 22.98 -1.93 -7.29
N ILE A 205 22.01 -2.22 -8.17
CA ILE A 205 20.94 -3.17 -7.93
C ILE A 205 21.15 -4.34 -8.88
N PHE A 206 21.22 -5.57 -8.35
CA PHE A 206 21.59 -6.78 -9.11
C PHE A 206 22.88 -6.63 -9.93
N GLY A 207 23.85 -5.83 -9.44
CA GLY A 207 25.11 -5.55 -10.13
C GLY A 207 25.03 -4.49 -11.24
N HIS A 208 23.84 -3.97 -11.55
CA HIS A 208 23.63 -2.94 -12.57
C HIS A 208 23.57 -1.52 -11.99
N SER A 209 23.92 -0.52 -12.80
CA SER A 209 23.79 0.88 -12.41
C SER A 209 22.33 1.25 -12.18
N MET A 210 22.10 2.17 -11.25
CA MET A 210 20.76 2.66 -10.98
C MET A 210 20.09 3.32 -12.20
N SER A 211 20.85 3.99 -13.07
CA SER A 211 20.32 4.55 -14.33
C SER A 211 19.69 3.48 -15.22
N LYS A 212 20.35 2.33 -15.35
CA LYS A 212 19.87 1.19 -16.12
C LYS A 212 18.59 0.62 -15.51
N VAL A 213 18.55 0.49 -14.20
CA VAL A 213 17.39 -0.04 -13.46
C VAL A 213 16.20 0.91 -13.59
N ILE A 214 16.42 2.23 -13.48
CA ILE A 214 15.37 3.24 -13.57
C ILE A 214 14.67 3.23 -14.92
N SER A 215 15.36 3.03 -16.05
CA SER A 215 14.68 3.00 -17.34
C SER A 215 13.65 1.86 -17.42
N ARG A 216 13.92 0.71 -16.79
CA ARG A 216 12.98 -0.42 -16.71
C ARG A 216 11.83 -0.11 -15.76
N LEU A 217 12.13 0.43 -14.57
CA LEU A 217 11.10 0.79 -13.60
C LEU A 217 10.17 1.89 -14.12
N ASN A 218 10.70 2.90 -14.83
CA ASN A 218 9.90 3.93 -15.47
C ASN A 218 8.98 3.33 -16.54
N THR A 219 9.48 2.38 -17.32
CA THR A 219 8.68 1.69 -18.34
C THR A 219 7.59 0.81 -17.71
N LEU A 220 7.91 0.13 -16.62
CA LEU A 220 6.93 -0.63 -15.86
C LEU A 220 5.86 0.28 -15.26
N LEU A 221 6.26 1.43 -14.70
CA LEU A 221 5.35 2.44 -14.18
C LEU A 221 4.46 3.03 -15.28
N MET A 222 4.98 3.21 -16.50
CA MET A 222 4.19 3.62 -17.67
C MET A 222 3.07 2.64 -17.98
N VAL A 223 3.32 1.33 -17.90
CA VAL A 223 2.29 0.29 -18.08
C VAL A 223 1.29 0.34 -16.93
N LEU A 224 1.76 0.33 -15.69
CA LEU A 224 0.92 0.27 -14.49
C LEU A 224 0.05 1.52 -14.31
N LYS A 225 0.48 2.68 -14.83
CA LYS A 225 -0.26 3.94 -14.75
C LYS A 225 -1.63 3.88 -15.46
N SER A 226 -1.75 3.11 -16.53
CA SER A 226 -2.94 3.08 -17.40
C SER A 226 -3.49 1.67 -17.64
N CYS A 227 -2.94 0.67 -16.94
CA CYS A 227 -3.27 -0.74 -17.12
C CYS A 227 -4.76 -1.02 -16.89
N ARG A 228 -5.26 -2.04 -17.58
CA ARG A 228 -6.62 -2.57 -17.38
C ARG A 228 -6.59 -4.09 -17.31
N GLY A 229 -7.24 -4.65 -16.29
CA GLY A 229 -7.37 -6.10 -16.10
C GLY A 229 -6.01 -6.79 -16.13
N PHE A 230 -5.85 -7.77 -17.02
CA PHE A 230 -4.66 -8.60 -17.13
C PHE A 230 -3.33 -7.83 -17.26
N GLN A 231 -3.33 -6.64 -17.88
CA GLN A 231 -2.12 -5.83 -18.01
C GLN A 231 -1.57 -5.35 -16.66
N CYS A 232 -2.44 -5.16 -15.67
CA CYS A 232 -2.03 -4.78 -14.31
C CYS A 232 -1.36 -5.95 -13.59
N ILE A 233 -1.79 -7.18 -13.92
CA ILE A 233 -1.33 -8.43 -13.32
C ILE A 233 0.00 -8.87 -13.97
N LYS A 234 0.09 -8.71 -15.29
CA LYS A 234 1.23 -9.14 -16.11
C LYS A 234 1.77 -8.00 -16.97
N PRO A 235 2.39 -7.00 -16.33
CA PRO A 235 2.91 -5.84 -17.04
C PRO A 235 4.10 -6.19 -17.96
N TRP A 236 4.86 -7.24 -17.65
CA TRP A 236 5.94 -7.73 -18.51
C TRP A 236 5.42 -8.32 -19.82
N ASP A 237 4.34 -9.11 -19.79
CA ASP A 237 3.68 -9.64 -21.00
C ASP A 237 3.16 -8.51 -21.91
N THR A 238 2.83 -7.35 -21.32
CA THR A 238 2.42 -6.16 -22.08
C THR A 238 3.61 -5.54 -22.83
N LEU A 239 4.81 -5.57 -22.23
CA LEU A 239 6.03 -5.04 -22.84
C LEU A 239 6.69 -6.04 -23.77
N HIS A 240 6.64 -7.33 -23.43
CA HIS A 240 7.30 -8.46 -24.11
C HIS A 240 6.29 -9.58 -24.33
N PRO A 241 5.35 -9.42 -25.28
CA PRO A 241 4.32 -10.43 -25.57
C PRO A 241 4.89 -11.75 -26.12
N ASP A 242 6.16 -11.75 -26.51
CA ASP A 242 6.91 -12.94 -26.92
C ASP A 242 7.41 -13.78 -25.73
N GLY A 243 7.18 -13.33 -24.49
CA GLY A 243 7.63 -14.00 -23.27
C GLY A 243 9.13 -13.89 -23.03
N SER A 244 9.85 -13.04 -23.77
CA SER A 244 11.31 -12.91 -23.67
C SER A 244 11.77 -12.25 -22.37
N VAL A 245 10.88 -11.53 -21.68
CA VAL A 245 11.09 -10.92 -20.37
C VAL A 245 9.88 -11.22 -19.50
N THR A 246 10.11 -11.80 -18.32
CA THR A 246 9.05 -12.10 -17.34
C THR A 246 9.29 -11.45 -15.98
N SER A 247 10.45 -10.84 -15.80
CA SER A 247 10.89 -10.23 -14.55
C SER A 247 11.78 -9.02 -14.79
N LEU A 248 11.98 -8.22 -13.74
CA LEU A 248 12.97 -7.13 -13.76
C LEU A 248 14.38 -7.67 -14.04
N MET A 249 14.70 -8.88 -13.56
CA MET A 249 16.01 -9.50 -13.79
C MET A 249 16.24 -9.75 -15.28
N ASP A 250 15.25 -10.30 -15.99
CA ASP A 250 15.33 -10.54 -17.44
C ASP A 250 15.43 -9.21 -18.21
N ALA A 251 14.67 -8.20 -17.77
CA ALA A 251 14.66 -6.85 -18.37
C ALA A 251 16.00 -6.11 -18.28
N LEU A 252 16.88 -6.51 -17.34
CA LEU A 252 18.20 -5.93 -17.15
C LEU A 252 19.26 -6.46 -18.15
N ASP A 253 18.92 -7.44 -18.98
CA ASP A 253 19.77 -7.85 -20.11
C ASP A 253 20.08 -6.64 -21.02
N SER A 254 21.34 -6.48 -21.40
CA SER A 254 21.81 -5.39 -22.25
C SER A 254 21.15 -5.34 -23.63
N LYS A 255 20.68 -6.47 -24.16
CA LYS A 255 19.98 -6.49 -25.45
C LYS A 255 18.70 -5.66 -25.47
N TYR A 256 18.14 -5.35 -24.28
CA TYR A 256 16.95 -4.51 -24.14
C TYR A 256 17.25 -3.06 -23.77
N ASP A 257 18.52 -2.64 -23.63
CA ASP A 257 18.90 -1.29 -23.20
C ASP A 257 18.24 -0.21 -24.07
N THR A 258 18.44 -0.27 -25.38
CA THR A 258 17.86 0.69 -26.33
C THR A 258 16.33 0.74 -26.26
N PHE A 259 15.69 -0.42 -26.07
CA PHE A 259 14.23 -0.48 -25.97
C PHE A 259 13.75 0.32 -24.75
N TYR A 260 14.26 0.02 -23.55
CA TYR A 260 13.85 0.70 -22.31
C TYR A 260 14.28 2.17 -22.25
N GLU A 261 15.42 2.53 -22.82
CA GLU A 261 15.88 3.92 -22.90
C GLU A 261 15.04 4.77 -23.86
N SER A 262 14.42 4.15 -24.87
CA SER A 262 13.56 4.84 -25.85
C SER A 262 12.11 5.04 -25.38
N GLN A 263 11.75 4.57 -24.19
CA GLN A 263 10.38 4.62 -23.69
C GLN A 263 9.97 6.05 -23.32
N PRO A 264 8.70 6.42 -23.52
CA PRO A 264 8.20 7.69 -22.99
C PRO A 264 8.32 7.68 -21.46
N ASN A 265 8.76 8.79 -20.88
CA ASN A 265 8.78 8.94 -19.44
C ASN A 265 7.38 9.29 -18.91
N VAL A 266 7.05 8.73 -17.75
CA VAL A 266 5.87 9.16 -16.98
C VAL A 266 5.99 10.65 -16.72
N SER A 267 4.98 11.40 -17.12
CA SER A 267 4.88 12.83 -16.89
C SER A 267 3.43 13.22 -16.75
N PHE A 268 3.20 14.43 -16.24
CA PHE A 268 1.88 15.02 -16.11
C PHE A 268 1.93 16.40 -16.75
N GLY A 269 0.93 16.73 -17.57
CA GLY A 269 0.84 18.03 -18.23
C GLY A 269 0.36 19.13 -17.28
N ARG A 270 -0.44 18.76 -16.27
CA ARG A 270 -0.94 19.66 -15.22
C ARG A 270 -1.26 18.87 -13.96
N CYS A 271 -1.36 19.55 -12.82
CA CYS A 271 -1.93 18.97 -11.61
C CYS A 271 -3.46 19.02 -11.70
N ALA A 272 -4.12 17.87 -11.74
CA ALA A 272 -5.58 17.74 -11.71
C ALA A 272 -6.08 17.26 -10.34
N TYR A 273 -7.37 17.50 -10.03
CA TYR A 273 -7.98 17.05 -8.77
C TYR A 273 -8.40 15.57 -8.77
N GLY A 274 -8.34 14.93 -9.94
CA GLY A 274 -8.63 13.51 -10.11
C GLY A 274 -7.96 12.98 -11.37
N TYR A 275 -8.33 11.75 -11.73
CA TYR A 275 -7.81 11.11 -12.94
C TYR A 275 -8.43 11.73 -14.19
N GLU A 276 -7.73 12.69 -14.78
CA GLU A 276 -8.10 13.37 -16.02
C GLU A 276 -7.10 12.97 -17.11
N ILE A 277 -7.50 12.11 -18.05
CA ILE A 277 -6.60 11.54 -19.08
C ILE A 277 -5.75 12.62 -19.79
N GLU A 278 -6.31 13.79 -20.05
CA GLU A 278 -5.62 14.92 -20.68
C GLU A 278 -4.49 15.54 -19.83
N ALA A 279 -4.54 15.37 -18.51
CA ALA A 279 -3.50 15.82 -17.58
C ALA A 279 -2.38 14.77 -17.40
N GLU A 280 -2.64 13.53 -17.77
CA GLU A 280 -1.82 12.37 -17.40
C GLU A 280 -0.60 12.15 -18.30
N GLY A 281 -0.42 12.96 -19.36
CA GLY A 281 0.71 12.83 -20.27
C GLY A 281 0.69 11.54 -21.09
N PRO A 282 1.86 10.97 -21.47
CA PRO A 282 1.93 9.69 -22.17
C PRO A 282 1.17 8.60 -21.42
N GLN A 283 0.33 7.84 -22.14
CA GLN A 283 -0.51 6.78 -21.56
C GLN A 283 -0.01 5.36 -21.89
N ASN A 284 0.77 5.20 -22.94
CA ASN A 284 1.14 3.88 -23.46
C ASN A 284 2.66 3.74 -23.51
N ALA A 285 3.15 2.60 -23.02
CA ALA A 285 4.51 2.15 -23.29
C ALA A 285 4.62 1.59 -24.72
N LYS A 286 5.83 1.62 -25.29
CA LYS A 286 6.13 0.88 -26.52
C LYS A 286 6.22 -0.61 -26.20
N ILE A 287 5.81 -1.44 -27.14
CA ILE A 287 5.90 -2.91 -27.04
C ILE A 287 7.18 -3.37 -27.72
N TYR A 288 7.91 -4.28 -27.08
CA TYR A 288 9.10 -4.90 -27.64
C TYR A 288 8.73 -5.80 -28.82
N ARG A 289 9.42 -5.60 -29.94
CA ARG A 289 9.20 -6.35 -31.18
C ARG A 289 10.54 -6.81 -31.77
N ASN A 290 11.35 -7.52 -30.98
CA ASN A 290 12.67 -8.03 -31.42
C ASN A 290 13.61 -6.96 -32.02
N GLY A 291 13.47 -5.70 -31.60
CA GLY A 291 14.27 -4.57 -32.10
C GLY A 291 13.80 -3.94 -33.41
N TYR A 292 12.69 -4.40 -34.00
CA TYR A 292 12.12 -3.81 -35.22
C TYR A 292 11.29 -2.55 -34.90
N ASN A 293 11.41 -1.52 -35.74
CA ASN A 293 10.63 -0.29 -35.63
C ASN A 293 9.18 -0.51 -36.09
N LEU A 294 8.24 0.33 -35.62
CA LEU A 294 6.82 0.27 -36.02
C LEU A 294 6.66 0.43 -37.54
N GLU A 295 7.52 1.23 -38.17
CA GLU A 295 7.56 1.49 -39.61
C GLU A 295 7.98 0.28 -40.44
N GLU A 296 8.67 -0.71 -39.87
CA GLU A 296 9.07 -1.93 -40.60
C GLU A 296 7.93 -2.96 -40.71
N TRP A 297 6.79 -2.70 -40.06
CA TRP A 297 5.64 -3.61 -39.96
C TRP A 297 4.33 -3.05 -40.55
N ILE A 298 4.32 -1.81 -41.02
CA ILE A 298 3.19 -1.17 -41.71
C ILE A 298 3.60 -0.92 -43.16
#